data_AF-A0A7C5N5J1-F1
#
_entry.id   AF-A0A7C5N5J1-F1
#
_cell.length_a   1.000
_cell.length_b   1.000
_cell.length_c   1.000
_cell.angle_alpha   90.00
_cell.angle_beta   90.00
_cell.angle_gamma   90.00
#
_symmetry.space_group_name_H-M   'P 1'
#
loop_
_entity.id
_entity.type
_entity.pdbx_description
1 polymer ?
#
loop_
_entity_poly.entity_id
_entity_poly.type
_entity_poly.pdbx_seq_one_letter_code
_entity_poly.pdbx_strand_id
1 'polypeptide(L)'
;MAKASAKKKKKKKHAQREAAEELRQQQREKMQVPDPFAPENIKKLAIRVGIGAVVVWGIAFAIPGWIPLAVAGVLTVVVAGIILWGLSYAKKSQAVAQIVKGADTAEARKEALDKLDKDFKDDDTAAIFAKAQLQMQDDPRAALETLEIINLDKVMAPVADQARSQRALIHLMLGDTDEARTLVDHIDLGRHKEPAIRGTLAAVIGEAWARTGQAKKARELLETFDAEDEVYADIKPQLLRALAFAYAWSNQNKKMKATLRKLKGINTQLLMGFITKKKNPAGVNPRGVHPLLEKEAFSMVMKSGAVPRKMQFKRG
;
A
#
# COMPACT_ATOMS: atom_id res chain seq x y z
N MET A 1 -24.50 -40.04 12.24
CA MET A 1 -24.39 -38.56 12.33
C MET A 1 -23.05 -37.95 11.83
N ALA A 2 -21.93 -38.69 11.79
CA ALA A 2 -20.62 -38.14 11.37
C ALA A 2 -20.51 -37.74 9.87
N LYS A 3 -21.17 -38.47 8.95
CA LYS A 3 -21.12 -38.18 7.50
C LYS A 3 -21.80 -36.84 7.10
N ALA A 4 -22.84 -36.42 7.82
CA ALA A 4 -23.54 -35.16 7.55
C ALA A 4 -22.71 -33.93 7.97
N SER A 5 -21.93 -34.04 9.06
CA SER A 5 -21.03 -33.00 9.55
C SER A 5 -19.85 -32.75 8.60
N ALA A 6 -19.28 -33.82 8.03
CA ALA A 6 -18.18 -33.72 7.05
C ALA A 6 -18.60 -33.04 5.73
N LYS A 7 -19.82 -33.32 5.25
CA LYS A 7 -20.39 -32.72 4.02
C LYS A 7 -20.63 -31.21 4.19
N LYS A 8 -21.14 -30.78 5.35
CA LYS A 8 -21.31 -29.35 5.71
C LYS A 8 -19.97 -28.61 5.79
N LYS A 9 -18.93 -29.25 6.34
CA LYS A 9 -17.57 -28.67 6.45
C LYS A 9 -16.90 -28.47 5.09
N LYS A 10 -17.04 -29.41 4.16
CA LYS A 10 -16.54 -29.26 2.78
C LYS A 10 -17.26 -28.14 2.02
N LYS A 11 -18.59 -28.06 2.14
CA LYS A 11 -19.39 -27.01 1.47
C LYS A 11 -19.03 -25.60 1.95
N LYS A 12 -18.78 -25.44 3.26
CA LYS A 12 -18.33 -24.15 3.84
C LYS A 12 -16.92 -23.75 3.38
N LYS A 13 -16.01 -24.72 3.21
CA LYS A 13 -14.64 -24.46 2.73
C LYS A 13 -14.60 -24.07 1.24
N HIS A 14 -15.51 -24.60 0.43
CA HIS A 14 -15.67 -24.24 -0.98
C HIS A 14 -16.17 -22.79 -1.12
N ALA A 15 -17.27 -22.46 -0.44
CA ALA A 15 -17.84 -21.11 -0.46
C ALA A 15 -16.87 -20.03 0.05
N GLN A 16 -15.99 -20.37 1.01
CA GLN A 16 -14.94 -19.45 1.47
C GLN A 16 -13.80 -19.27 0.46
N ARG A 17 -13.53 -20.25 -0.40
CA ARG A 17 -12.53 -20.13 -1.47
C ARG A 17 -13.08 -19.32 -2.63
N GLU A 18 -14.30 -19.60 -3.06
CA GLU A 18 -14.99 -18.81 -4.09
C GLU A 18 -15.14 -17.35 -3.66
N ALA A 19 -15.60 -17.08 -2.44
CA ALA A 19 -15.68 -15.71 -1.94
C ALA A 19 -14.31 -15.03 -1.84
N ALA A 20 -13.22 -15.77 -1.56
CA ALA A 20 -11.87 -15.20 -1.54
C ALA A 20 -11.31 -14.95 -2.95
N GLU A 21 -11.68 -15.78 -3.92
CA GLU A 21 -11.32 -15.61 -5.34
C GLU A 21 -12.10 -14.46 -5.97
N GLU A 22 -13.41 -14.34 -5.69
CA GLU A 22 -14.24 -13.22 -6.10
C GLU A 22 -13.76 -11.90 -5.48
N LEU A 23 -13.41 -11.89 -4.18
CA LEU A 23 -12.82 -10.70 -3.55
C LEU A 23 -11.51 -10.32 -4.23
N ARG A 24 -10.66 -11.31 -4.55
CA ARG A 24 -9.40 -11.08 -5.28
C ARG A 24 -9.64 -10.57 -6.70
N GLN A 25 -10.67 -11.05 -7.40
CA GLN A 25 -11.04 -10.58 -8.74
C GLN A 25 -11.61 -9.16 -8.70
N GLN A 26 -12.50 -8.86 -7.76
CA GLN A 26 -13.03 -7.50 -7.55
C GLN A 26 -11.92 -6.53 -7.14
N GLN A 27 -10.96 -6.97 -6.31
CA GLN A 27 -9.77 -6.19 -5.99
C GLN A 27 -8.89 -5.96 -7.23
N ARG A 28 -8.75 -6.96 -8.12
CA ARG A 28 -8.04 -6.81 -9.41
C ARG A 28 -8.74 -5.84 -10.36
N GLU A 29 -10.06 -5.77 -10.33
CA GLU A 29 -10.85 -4.81 -11.11
C GLU A 29 -10.75 -3.39 -10.53
N LYS A 30 -10.83 -3.26 -9.21
CA LYS A 30 -10.70 -1.96 -8.52
C LYS A 30 -9.27 -1.40 -8.53
N MET A 31 -8.24 -2.26 -8.63
CA MET A 31 -6.84 -1.86 -8.84
C MET A 31 -6.51 -1.51 -10.29
N GLN A 32 -7.48 -1.46 -11.20
CA GLN A 32 -7.23 -0.93 -12.54
C GLN A 32 -6.92 0.57 -12.42
N VAL A 33 -5.64 0.90 -12.59
CA VAL A 33 -5.19 2.28 -12.79
C VAL A 33 -6.05 2.85 -13.93
N PRO A 34 -6.84 3.92 -13.71
CA PRO A 34 -7.69 4.49 -14.74
C PRO A 34 -6.86 4.73 -16.00
N ASP A 35 -7.29 4.22 -17.15
CA ASP A 35 -6.53 4.37 -18.38
C ASP A 35 -6.42 5.86 -18.72
N PRO A 36 -5.23 6.48 -18.62
CA PRO A 36 -5.05 7.88 -18.96
C PRO A 36 -5.30 8.11 -20.46
N PHE A 37 -5.31 7.05 -21.28
CA PHE A 37 -5.62 7.09 -22.70
C PHE A 37 -7.09 6.78 -23.03
N ALA A 38 -7.95 6.57 -22.01
CA ALA A 38 -9.37 6.43 -22.26
C ALA A 38 -9.87 7.67 -23.04
N PRO A 39 -10.68 7.49 -24.11
CA PRO A 39 -11.12 8.60 -24.96
C PRO A 39 -11.73 9.77 -24.15
N GLU A 40 -12.41 9.46 -23.06
CA GLU A 40 -12.98 10.46 -22.16
C GLU A 40 -11.93 11.29 -21.41
N ASN A 41 -10.84 10.67 -20.96
CA ASN A 41 -9.76 11.35 -20.23
C ASN A 41 -8.96 12.24 -21.17
N ILE A 42 -8.65 11.75 -22.38
CA ILE A 42 -8.01 12.54 -23.44
C ILE A 42 -8.90 13.74 -23.81
N LYS A 43 -10.21 13.53 -23.98
CA LYS A 43 -11.16 14.61 -24.30
C LYS A 43 -11.20 15.68 -23.20
N LYS A 44 -11.28 15.28 -21.93
CA LYS A 44 -11.27 16.22 -20.78
C LYS A 44 -9.95 17.01 -20.70
N LEU A 45 -8.82 16.35 -20.93
CA LEU A 45 -7.51 17.00 -20.97
C LEU A 45 -7.41 17.98 -22.14
N ALA A 46 -7.80 17.56 -23.35
CA ALA A 46 -7.78 18.37 -24.55
C ALA A 46 -8.66 19.62 -24.41
N ILE A 47 -9.85 19.51 -23.78
CA ILE A 47 -10.71 20.65 -23.52
C ILE A 47 -10.04 21.64 -22.55
N ARG A 48 -9.49 21.16 -21.42
CA ARG A 48 -8.85 22.03 -20.42
C ARG A 48 -7.63 22.75 -20.98
N VAL A 49 -6.78 22.04 -21.72
CA VAL A 49 -5.59 22.62 -22.35
C VAL A 49 -5.98 23.53 -23.52
N GLY A 50 -6.94 23.11 -24.34
CA GLY A 50 -7.40 23.84 -25.51
C GLY A 50 -8.02 25.18 -25.17
N ILE A 51 -8.87 25.24 -24.14
CA ILE A 51 -9.44 26.51 -23.65
C ILE A 51 -8.32 27.46 -23.20
N GLY A 52 -7.38 26.97 -22.40
CA GLY A 52 -6.24 27.77 -21.95
C GLY A 52 -5.39 28.29 -23.12
N ALA A 53 -5.12 27.44 -24.11
CA ALA A 53 -4.37 27.81 -25.31
C ALA A 53 -5.08 28.90 -26.13
N VAL A 54 -6.40 28.76 -26.34
CA VAL A 54 -7.19 29.77 -27.07
C VAL A 54 -7.15 31.12 -26.37
N VAL A 55 -7.24 31.16 -25.03
CA VAL A 55 -7.13 32.41 -24.26
C VAL A 55 -5.75 33.04 -24.41
N VAL A 56 -4.68 32.25 -24.26
CA VAL A 56 -3.30 32.75 -24.40
C VAL A 56 -3.05 33.32 -25.80
N TRP A 57 -3.48 32.61 -26.85
CA TRP A 57 -3.33 33.08 -28.23
C TRP A 57 -4.24 34.28 -28.52
N GLY A 58 -5.46 34.32 -27.99
CA GLY A 58 -6.36 35.47 -28.12
C GLY A 58 -5.75 36.76 -27.54
N ILE A 59 -5.12 36.68 -26.35
CA ILE A 59 -4.37 37.79 -25.77
C ILE A 59 -3.17 38.16 -26.64
N ALA A 60 -2.43 37.16 -27.14
CA ALA A 60 -1.25 37.38 -27.96
C ALA A 60 -1.58 38.12 -29.28
N PHE A 61 -2.74 37.86 -29.89
CA PHE A 61 -3.19 38.58 -31.09
C PHE A 61 -3.78 39.96 -30.79
N ALA A 62 -4.33 40.19 -29.59
CA ALA A 62 -4.91 41.47 -29.21
C ALA A 62 -3.85 42.54 -28.89
N ILE A 63 -2.64 42.15 -28.51
CA ILE A 63 -1.53 43.06 -28.20
C ILE A 63 -0.67 43.24 -29.46
N PRO A 64 -0.50 44.46 -29.99
CA PRO A 64 0.33 44.70 -31.16
C PRO A 64 1.81 44.42 -30.86
N GLY A 65 2.48 43.75 -31.81
CA GLY A 65 3.90 43.42 -31.74
C GLY A 65 4.17 41.91 -31.84
N TRP A 66 5.42 41.54 -32.11
CA TRP A 66 5.81 40.14 -32.30
C TRP A 66 6.11 39.40 -30.99
N ILE A 67 6.42 40.13 -29.92
CA ILE A 67 6.81 39.57 -28.61
C ILE A 67 5.68 38.72 -27.99
N PRO A 68 4.41 39.17 -27.92
CA PRO A 68 3.32 38.35 -27.39
C PRO A 68 3.13 37.04 -28.16
N LEU A 69 3.28 37.09 -29.50
CA LEU A 69 3.20 35.90 -30.36
C LEU A 69 4.36 34.93 -30.09
N ALA A 70 5.58 35.43 -29.92
CA ALA A 70 6.73 34.62 -29.56
C ALA A 70 6.54 33.94 -28.18
N VAL A 71 6.05 34.68 -27.19
CA VAL A 71 5.75 34.14 -25.84
C VAL A 71 4.68 33.05 -25.91
N ALA A 72 3.58 33.28 -26.64
CA ALA A 72 2.53 32.28 -26.83
C ALA A 72 3.05 31.02 -27.55
N GLY A 73 3.93 31.20 -28.55
CA GLY A 73 4.61 30.11 -29.24
C GLY A 73 5.46 29.25 -28.30
N VAL A 74 6.32 29.89 -27.50
CA VAL A 74 7.17 29.18 -26.51
C VAL A 74 6.33 28.43 -25.49
N LEU A 75 5.29 29.08 -24.92
CA LEU A 75 4.38 28.43 -23.97
C LEU A 75 3.69 27.21 -24.58
N THR A 76 3.26 27.31 -25.85
CA THR A 76 2.62 26.20 -26.56
C THR A 76 3.58 25.02 -26.72
N VAL A 77 4.85 25.27 -27.10
CA VAL A 77 5.88 24.23 -27.22
C VAL A 77 6.16 23.56 -25.86
N VAL A 78 6.26 24.35 -24.79
CA VAL A 78 6.46 23.82 -23.43
C VAL A 78 5.30 22.92 -23.01
N VAL A 79 4.06 23.35 -23.22
CA VAL A 79 2.86 22.56 -22.92
C VAL A 79 2.82 21.26 -23.74
N ALA A 80 3.13 21.33 -25.04
CA ALA A 80 3.22 20.15 -25.89
C ALA A 80 4.29 19.16 -25.40
N GLY A 81 5.45 19.67 -24.98
CA GLY A 81 6.52 18.86 -24.39
C GLY A 81 6.07 18.14 -23.11
N ILE A 82 5.38 18.83 -22.21
CA ILE A 82 4.82 18.24 -20.97
C ILE A 82 3.79 17.14 -21.30
N ILE A 83 2.91 17.39 -22.27
CA ILE A 83 1.90 16.41 -22.69
C ILE A 83 2.58 15.15 -23.25
N LEU A 84 3.52 15.32 -24.19
CA LEU A 84 4.25 14.18 -24.79
C LEU A 84 5.02 13.39 -23.74
N TRP A 85 5.67 14.07 -22.79
CA TRP A 85 6.34 13.44 -21.66
C TRP A 85 5.36 12.67 -20.77
N GLY A 86 4.23 13.27 -20.40
CA GLY A 86 3.21 12.64 -19.56
C GLY A 86 2.59 11.41 -20.22
N LEU A 87 2.35 11.44 -21.54
CA LEU A 87 1.87 10.28 -22.30
C LEU A 87 2.94 9.17 -22.34
N SER A 88 4.22 9.52 -22.53
CA SER A 88 5.31 8.53 -22.49
C SER A 88 5.41 7.88 -21.10
N TYR A 89 5.35 8.68 -20.04
CA TYR A 89 5.36 8.21 -18.65
C TYR A 89 4.17 7.27 -18.37
N ALA A 90 2.96 7.67 -18.75
CA ALA A 90 1.77 6.85 -18.58
C ALA A 90 1.86 5.48 -19.28
N LYS A 91 2.38 5.43 -20.52
CA LYS A 91 2.61 4.16 -21.23
C LYS A 91 3.58 3.26 -20.49
N LYS A 92 4.68 3.82 -19.98
CA LYS A 92 5.66 3.07 -19.18
C LYS A 92 5.05 2.53 -17.90
N SER A 93 4.32 3.35 -17.15
CA SER A 93 3.64 2.91 -15.92
C SER A 93 2.63 1.79 -16.19
N GLN A 94 1.90 1.83 -17.32
CA GLN A 94 1.01 0.75 -17.73
C GLN A 94 1.77 -0.54 -18.07
N ALA A 95 2.89 -0.44 -18.79
CA ALA A 95 3.72 -1.59 -19.11
C ALA A 95 4.25 -2.27 -17.83
N VAL A 96 4.73 -1.49 -16.86
CA VAL A 96 5.12 -1.97 -15.52
C VAL A 96 3.94 -2.69 -14.84
N ALA A 97 2.76 -2.06 -14.81
CA ALA A 97 1.58 -2.63 -14.18
C ALA A 97 1.15 -3.96 -14.82
N GLN A 98 1.24 -4.08 -16.15
CA GLN A 98 0.94 -5.32 -16.88
C GLN A 98 1.91 -6.44 -16.52
N ILE A 99 3.21 -6.13 -16.37
CA ILE A 99 4.23 -7.11 -15.95
C ILE A 99 3.90 -7.63 -14.54
N VAL A 100 3.60 -6.73 -13.59
CA VAL A 100 3.31 -7.11 -12.20
C VAL A 100 2.01 -7.91 -12.08
N LYS A 101 0.99 -7.59 -12.89
CA LYS A 101 -0.33 -8.26 -12.83
C LYS A 101 -0.27 -9.77 -13.09
N GLY A 102 0.71 -10.23 -13.86
CA GLY A 102 0.91 -11.67 -14.16
C GLY A 102 1.70 -12.44 -13.10
N ALA A 103 2.29 -11.77 -12.11
CA ALA A 103 3.32 -12.31 -11.24
C ALA A 103 2.78 -13.04 -9.98
N ASP A 104 1.77 -13.90 -10.15
CA ASP A 104 1.07 -14.56 -9.05
C ASP A 104 1.81 -15.80 -8.49
N THR A 105 2.77 -16.36 -9.25
CA THR A 105 3.56 -17.53 -8.86
C THR A 105 5.03 -17.15 -8.65
N ALA A 106 5.79 -17.98 -7.93
CA ALA A 106 7.22 -17.73 -7.72
C ALA A 106 8.00 -17.65 -9.05
N GLU A 107 7.64 -18.46 -10.04
CA GLU A 107 8.24 -18.42 -11.38
C GLU A 107 7.83 -17.15 -12.14
N ALA A 108 6.55 -16.78 -12.12
CA ALA A 108 6.07 -15.56 -12.78
C ALA A 108 6.64 -14.29 -12.14
N ARG A 109 6.91 -14.29 -10.82
CA ARG A 109 7.64 -13.20 -10.14
C ARG A 109 9.07 -13.06 -10.64
N LYS A 110 9.79 -14.16 -10.81
CA LYS A 110 11.16 -14.13 -11.37
C LYS A 110 11.16 -13.60 -12.79
N GLU A 111 10.26 -14.09 -13.64
CA GLU A 111 10.14 -13.60 -15.02
C GLU A 111 9.76 -12.11 -15.06
N ALA A 112 8.87 -11.67 -14.17
CA ALA A 112 8.50 -10.26 -14.05
C ALA A 112 9.68 -9.39 -13.61
N LEU A 113 10.50 -9.85 -12.65
CA LEU A 113 11.73 -9.16 -12.25
C LEU A 113 12.72 -9.06 -13.41
N ASP A 114 12.96 -10.16 -14.13
CA ASP A 114 13.85 -10.17 -15.31
C ASP A 114 13.37 -9.20 -16.41
N LYS A 115 12.06 -9.10 -16.65
CA LYS A 115 11.49 -8.14 -17.60
C LYS A 115 11.68 -6.70 -17.13
N LEU A 116 11.44 -6.44 -15.84
CA LEU A 116 11.65 -5.11 -15.27
C LEU A 116 13.13 -4.68 -15.29
N ASP A 117 14.07 -5.62 -15.21
CA ASP A 117 15.51 -5.36 -15.34
C ASP A 117 15.94 -5.08 -16.79
N LYS A 118 15.33 -5.75 -17.77
CA LYS A 118 15.69 -5.61 -19.19
C LYS A 118 15.03 -4.41 -19.87
N ASP A 119 13.75 -4.19 -19.59
CA ASP A 119 12.92 -3.27 -20.39
C ASP A 119 12.88 -1.84 -19.83
N PHE A 120 13.37 -1.64 -18.60
CA PHE A 120 13.35 -0.37 -17.90
C PHE A 120 14.74 0.03 -17.42
N LYS A 121 14.95 1.34 -17.29
CA LYS A 121 16.20 1.88 -16.76
C LYS A 121 16.26 1.65 -15.25
N ASP A 122 17.48 1.56 -14.72
CA ASP A 122 17.73 1.39 -13.28
C ASP A 122 17.19 2.54 -12.43
N ASP A 123 16.97 3.72 -13.02
CA ASP A 123 16.41 4.91 -12.36
C ASP A 123 14.91 5.12 -12.61
N ASP A 124 14.25 4.20 -13.33
CA ASP A 124 12.80 4.29 -13.56
C ASP A 124 12.04 4.00 -12.27
N THR A 125 11.51 5.05 -11.67
CA THR A 125 10.87 4.99 -10.34
C THR A 125 9.68 4.02 -10.32
N ALA A 126 8.91 3.91 -11.40
CA ALA A 126 7.78 2.98 -11.46
C ALA A 126 8.27 1.52 -11.49
N ALA A 127 9.31 1.23 -12.28
CA ALA A 127 9.94 -0.08 -12.32
C ALA A 127 10.54 -0.46 -10.96
N ILE A 128 11.21 0.48 -10.27
CA ILE A 128 11.76 0.25 -8.93
C ILE A 128 10.66 -0.13 -7.94
N PHE A 129 9.56 0.62 -7.89
CA PHE A 129 8.43 0.29 -7.01
C PHE A 129 7.84 -1.10 -7.30
N ALA A 130 7.69 -1.45 -8.58
CA ALA A 130 7.22 -2.76 -8.99
C ALA A 130 8.16 -3.89 -8.58
N LYS A 131 9.47 -3.74 -8.83
CA LYS A 131 10.50 -4.71 -8.41
C LYS A 131 10.44 -4.93 -6.90
N ALA A 132 10.40 -3.85 -6.11
CA ALA A 132 10.29 -3.93 -4.66
C ALA A 132 9.03 -4.66 -4.21
N GLN A 133 7.87 -4.38 -4.83
CA GLN A 133 6.61 -5.06 -4.50
C GLN A 133 6.68 -6.58 -4.76
N LEU A 134 7.34 -6.99 -5.85
CA LEU A 134 7.55 -8.40 -6.18
C LEU A 134 8.51 -9.07 -5.18
N GLN A 135 9.63 -8.41 -4.87
CA GLN A 135 10.64 -8.91 -3.94
C GLN A 135 10.11 -9.01 -2.51
N MET A 136 9.22 -8.12 -2.08
CA MET A 136 8.71 -8.05 -0.70
C MET A 136 8.06 -9.35 -0.21
N GLN A 137 7.54 -10.18 -1.11
CA GLN A 137 6.95 -11.48 -0.75
C GLN A 137 8.00 -12.52 -0.35
N ASP A 138 9.17 -12.49 -0.98
CA ASP A 138 10.20 -13.51 -0.86
C ASP A 138 11.35 -13.02 0.04
N ASP A 139 11.84 -11.80 -0.20
CA ASP A 139 12.89 -11.15 0.58
C ASP A 139 12.57 -9.66 0.81
N PRO A 140 12.04 -9.32 2.00
CA PRO A 140 11.78 -7.92 2.36
C PRO A 140 13.04 -7.05 2.38
N ARG A 141 14.24 -7.59 2.63
CA ARG A 141 15.48 -6.79 2.63
C ARG A 141 15.90 -6.43 1.21
N ALA A 142 15.82 -7.36 0.27
CA ALA A 142 16.05 -7.06 -1.15
C ALA A 142 15.07 -5.99 -1.66
N ALA A 143 13.80 -6.05 -1.25
CA ALA A 143 12.83 -5.02 -1.58
C ALA A 143 13.22 -3.63 -1.02
N LEU A 144 13.79 -3.58 0.18
CA LEU A 144 14.27 -2.35 0.79
C LEU A 144 15.45 -1.76 0.00
N GLU A 145 16.43 -2.59 -0.34
CA GLU A 145 17.60 -2.19 -1.15
C GLU A 145 17.17 -1.63 -2.50
N THR A 146 16.20 -2.28 -3.15
CA THR A 146 15.62 -1.79 -4.41
C THR A 146 14.97 -0.41 -4.24
N LEU A 147 14.18 -0.19 -3.18
CA LEU A 147 13.57 1.12 -2.92
C LEU A 147 14.60 2.21 -2.58
N GLU A 148 15.77 1.82 -2.08
CA GLU A 148 16.87 2.75 -1.74
C GLU A 148 17.59 3.30 -2.97
N ILE A 149 17.41 2.69 -4.13
CA ILE A 149 17.86 3.24 -5.42
C ILE A 149 17.15 4.57 -5.71
N ILE A 150 15.92 4.76 -5.22
CA ILE A 150 15.17 6.00 -5.43
C ILE A 150 15.86 7.15 -4.69
N ASN A 151 16.44 8.07 -5.47
CA ASN A 151 16.92 9.33 -4.92
C ASN A 151 15.74 10.23 -4.54
N LEU A 152 15.45 10.30 -3.24
CA LEU A 152 14.32 11.04 -2.67
C LEU A 152 14.35 12.54 -2.94
N ASP A 153 15.52 13.13 -3.23
CA ASP A 153 15.69 14.55 -3.51
C ASP A 153 15.45 14.89 -4.98
N LYS A 154 15.49 13.88 -5.86
CA LYS A 154 15.31 14.05 -7.32
C LYS A 154 13.90 13.74 -7.80
N VAL A 155 13.14 12.93 -7.06
CA VAL A 155 11.75 12.61 -7.39
C VAL A 155 10.79 13.67 -6.86
N MET A 156 9.58 13.73 -7.42
CA MET A 156 8.54 14.62 -6.90
C MET A 156 8.23 14.32 -5.43
N ALA A 157 7.97 15.34 -4.62
CA ALA A 157 7.75 15.17 -3.18
C ALA A 157 6.68 14.12 -2.80
N PRO A 158 5.51 14.01 -3.48
CA PRO A 158 4.56 12.93 -3.23
C PRO A 158 5.14 11.53 -3.50
N VAL A 159 5.98 11.38 -4.52
CA VAL A 159 6.65 10.13 -4.86
C VAL A 159 7.69 9.77 -3.81
N ALA A 160 8.46 10.77 -3.32
CA ALA A 160 9.39 10.57 -2.22
C ALA A 160 8.67 10.11 -0.95
N ASP A 161 7.49 10.67 -0.64
CA ASP A 161 6.68 10.26 0.51
C ASP A 161 6.16 8.83 0.40
N GLN A 162 5.75 8.41 -0.81
CA GLN A 162 5.39 7.02 -1.07
C GLN A 162 6.58 6.07 -0.89
N ALA A 163 7.77 6.44 -1.39
CA ALA A 163 8.99 5.66 -1.22
C ALA A 163 9.36 5.53 0.28
N ARG A 164 9.33 6.63 1.03
CA ARG A 164 9.53 6.63 2.49
C ARG A 164 8.53 5.71 3.18
N SER A 165 7.25 5.77 2.80
CA SER A 165 6.22 4.92 3.40
C SER A 165 6.43 3.44 3.12
N GLN A 166 6.81 3.06 1.90
CA GLN A 166 7.05 1.65 1.58
C GLN A 166 8.30 1.12 2.29
N ARG A 167 9.40 1.90 2.30
CA ARG A 167 10.60 1.58 3.07
C ARG A 167 10.28 1.43 4.56
N ALA A 168 9.50 2.36 5.13
CA ALA A 168 9.08 2.30 6.52
C ALA A 168 8.22 1.08 6.82
N LEU A 169 7.30 0.71 5.93
CA LEU A 169 6.49 -0.50 6.08
C LEU A 169 7.36 -1.76 6.15
N ILE A 170 8.37 -1.87 5.29
CA ILE A 170 9.30 -3.00 5.31
C ILE A 170 10.08 -3.04 6.63
N HIS A 171 10.62 -1.90 7.08
CA HIS A 171 11.27 -1.81 8.39
C HIS A 171 10.33 -2.24 9.53
N LEU A 172 9.06 -1.83 9.51
CA LEU A 172 8.06 -2.26 10.50
C LEU A 172 7.83 -3.77 10.46
N MET A 173 7.82 -4.40 9.28
CA MET A 173 7.71 -5.85 9.12
C MET A 173 8.93 -6.59 9.70
N LEU A 174 10.13 -6.04 9.50
CA LEU A 174 11.40 -6.58 10.00
C LEU A 174 11.58 -6.36 11.52
N GLY A 175 10.84 -5.40 12.10
CA GLY A 175 10.94 -5.01 13.51
C GLY A 175 11.86 -3.82 13.76
N ASP A 176 12.34 -3.18 12.71
CA ASP A 176 13.29 -2.05 12.70
C ASP A 176 12.50 -0.74 12.91
N THR A 177 11.96 -0.57 14.13
CA THR A 177 10.98 0.49 14.42
C THR A 177 11.55 1.90 14.35
N ASP A 178 12.85 2.06 14.57
CA ASP A 178 13.50 3.37 14.68
C ASP A 178 13.87 3.89 13.28
N GLU A 179 14.27 2.97 12.40
CA GLU A 179 14.47 3.21 10.98
C GLU A 179 13.14 3.58 10.31
N ALA A 180 12.07 2.83 10.58
CA ALA A 180 10.72 3.17 10.14
C ALA A 180 10.31 4.56 10.64
N ARG A 181 10.61 4.88 11.90
CA ARG A 181 10.29 6.17 12.51
C ARG A 181 10.95 7.33 11.79
N THR A 182 12.25 7.19 11.49
CA THR A 182 13.03 8.22 10.80
C THR A 182 12.44 8.53 9.42
N LEU A 183 11.96 7.52 8.70
CA LEU A 183 11.35 7.71 7.38
C LEU A 183 9.99 8.40 7.45
N VAL A 184 9.12 8.00 8.37
CA VAL A 184 7.74 8.52 8.41
C VAL A 184 7.64 9.95 8.91
N ASP A 185 8.63 10.43 9.66
CA ASP A 185 8.64 11.80 10.19
C ASP A 185 8.82 12.87 9.10
N HIS A 186 9.27 12.47 7.91
CA HIS A 186 9.41 13.35 6.74
C HIS A 186 8.23 13.27 5.77
N ILE A 187 7.23 12.43 6.04
CA ILE A 187 6.05 12.28 5.16
C ILE A 187 5.06 13.40 5.45
N ASP A 188 4.63 14.08 4.38
CA ASP A 188 3.60 15.12 4.46
C ASP A 188 2.29 14.64 3.81
N LEU A 189 1.32 14.30 4.66
CA LEU A 189 -0.01 13.86 4.21
C LEU A 189 -0.76 14.95 3.42
N GLY A 190 -0.41 16.22 3.57
CA GLY A 190 -1.03 17.33 2.86
C GLY A 190 -0.69 17.36 1.36
N ARG A 191 0.38 16.68 0.94
CA ARG A 191 0.79 16.58 -0.47
C ARG A 191 -0.06 15.60 -1.28
N HIS A 192 -0.86 14.77 -0.61
CA HIS A 192 -1.65 13.70 -1.21
C HIS A 192 -3.12 14.07 -1.16
N LYS A 193 -3.79 14.08 -2.31
CA LYS A 193 -5.22 14.44 -2.40
C LYS A 193 -6.14 13.23 -2.34
N GLU A 194 -5.67 12.09 -2.86
CA GLU A 194 -6.45 10.86 -2.92
C GLU A 194 -6.60 10.24 -1.52
N PRO A 195 -7.84 10.02 -1.03
CA PRO A 195 -8.07 9.50 0.31
C PRO A 195 -7.38 8.15 0.54
N ALA A 196 -7.45 7.23 -0.41
CA ALA A 196 -6.83 5.91 -0.30
C ALA A 196 -5.31 5.99 -0.07
N ILE A 197 -4.61 6.85 -0.80
CA ILE A 197 -3.17 7.09 -0.61
C ILE A 197 -2.91 7.69 0.76
N ARG A 198 -3.65 8.73 1.15
CA ARG A 198 -3.51 9.36 2.48
C ARG A 198 -3.74 8.35 3.61
N GLY A 199 -4.74 7.48 3.49
CA GLY A 199 -5.05 6.43 4.46
C GLY A 199 -3.92 5.40 4.56
N THR A 200 -3.32 5.02 3.43
CA THR A 200 -2.17 4.11 3.40
C THR A 200 -0.97 4.70 4.13
N LEU A 201 -0.62 5.95 3.81
CA LEU A 201 0.47 6.67 4.46
C LEU A 201 0.19 6.84 5.96
N ALA A 202 -1.04 7.25 6.32
CA ALA A 202 -1.44 7.40 7.71
C ALA A 202 -1.35 6.09 8.51
N ALA A 203 -1.70 4.95 7.90
CA ALA A 203 -1.56 3.64 8.52
C ALA A 203 -0.09 3.34 8.88
N VAL A 204 0.84 3.59 7.96
CA VAL A 204 2.28 3.36 8.17
C VAL A 204 2.86 4.34 9.20
N ILE A 205 2.57 5.64 9.06
CA ILE A 205 2.97 6.69 10.00
C ILE A 205 2.46 6.35 11.41
N GLY A 206 1.17 6.01 11.52
CA GLY A 206 0.52 5.68 12.78
C GLY A 206 1.11 4.42 13.43
N GLU A 207 1.38 3.35 12.68
CA GLU A 207 2.03 2.16 13.24
C GLU A 207 3.44 2.49 13.75
N ALA A 208 4.26 3.21 12.96
CA ALA A 208 5.61 3.60 13.36
C ALA A 208 5.60 4.48 14.62
N TRP A 209 4.75 5.51 14.65
CA TRP A 209 4.58 6.36 15.82
C TRP A 209 4.10 5.59 17.05
N ALA A 210 3.16 4.66 16.90
CA ALA A 210 2.67 3.85 18.01
C ALA A 210 3.78 2.97 18.61
N ARG A 211 4.59 2.34 17.76
CA ARG A 211 5.66 1.42 18.18
C ARG A 211 6.92 2.12 18.70
N THR A 212 7.01 3.45 18.57
CA THR A 212 8.13 4.30 19.02
C THR A 212 7.73 5.32 20.09
N GLY A 213 6.62 5.09 20.80
CA GLY A 213 6.25 5.87 21.99
C GLY A 213 5.35 7.09 21.74
N GLN A 214 4.98 7.38 20.49
CA GLN A 214 4.02 8.45 20.14
C GLN A 214 2.60 7.90 19.91
N ALA A 215 2.17 6.95 20.72
CA ALA A 215 0.91 6.23 20.53
C ALA A 215 -0.34 7.09 20.61
N LYS A 216 -0.33 8.16 21.43
CA LYS A 216 -1.44 9.12 21.49
C LYS A 216 -1.61 9.85 20.14
N LYS A 217 -0.50 10.40 19.61
CA LYS A 217 -0.46 11.08 18.30
C LYS A 217 -0.87 10.12 17.17
N ALA A 218 -0.35 8.89 17.19
CA ALA A 218 -0.73 7.84 16.25
C ALA A 218 -2.24 7.57 16.27
N ARG A 219 -2.83 7.41 17.46
CA ARG A 219 -4.26 7.17 17.62
C ARG A 219 -5.07 8.33 17.05
N GLU A 220 -4.72 9.56 17.41
CA GLU A 220 -5.42 10.77 16.96
C GLU A 220 -5.39 10.91 15.44
N LEU A 221 -4.25 10.62 14.80
CA LEU A 221 -4.14 10.56 13.34
C LEU A 221 -5.02 9.46 12.75
N LEU A 222 -4.91 8.23 13.25
CA LEU A 222 -5.59 7.08 12.66
C LEU A 222 -7.12 7.14 12.84
N GLU A 223 -7.61 7.75 13.92
CA GLU A 223 -9.04 7.94 14.17
C GLU A 223 -9.69 8.94 13.20
N THR A 224 -8.93 9.71 12.40
CA THR A 224 -9.50 10.53 11.31
C THR A 224 -9.85 9.72 10.07
N PHE A 225 -9.45 8.43 10.00
CA PHE A 225 -9.70 7.54 8.88
C PHE A 225 -10.64 6.43 9.32
N ASP A 226 -11.90 6.47 8.87
CA ASP A 226 -12.86 5.40 9.18
C ASP A 226 -12.56 4.15 8.35
N ALA A 227 -11.97 3.13 8.96
CA ALA A 227 -11.65 1.86 8.30
C ALA A 227 -12.87 1.09 7.77
N GLU A 228 -14.11 1.51 8.07
CA GLU A 228 -15.33 0.95 7.49
C GLU A 228 -15.78 1.66 6.19
N ASP A 229 -15.23 2.83 5.87
CA ASP A 229 -15.51 3.54 4.62
C ASP A 229 -15.00 2.73 3.41
N GLU A 230 -15.82 2.67 2.35
CA GLU A 230 -15.52 1.91 1.13
C GLU A 230 -14.23 2.39 0.45
N VAL A 231 -13.90 3.69 0.57
CA VAL A 231 -12.65 4.23 -0.01
C VAL A 231 -11.39 3.59 0.58
N TYR A 232 -11.50 2.96 1.75
CA TYR A 232 -10.40 2.26 2.42
C TYR A 232 -10.54 0.74 2.40
N ALA A 233 -11.47 0.17 1.64
CA ALA A 233 -11.75 -1.27 1.64
C ALA A 233 -10.48 -2.11 1.45
N ASP A 234 -9.59 -1.71 0.53
CA ASP A 234 -8.36 -2.44 0.20
C ASP A 234 -7.28 -2.32 1.28
N ILE A 235 -7.27 -1.22 2.03
CA ILE A 235 -6.27 -0.96 3.08
C ILE A 235 -6.82 -1.16 4.49
N LYS A 236 -8.08 -1.57 4.62
CA LYS A 236 -8.75 -1.81 5.90
C LYS A 236 -7.95 -2.73 6.84
N PRO A 237 -7.37 -3.85 6.39
CA PRO A 237 -6.50 -4.67 7.26
C PRO A 237 -5.31 -3.89 7.82
N GLN A 238 -4.70 -3.01 7.00
CA GLN A 238 -3.53 -2.22 7.40
C GLN A 238 -3.91 -1.11 8.37
N LEU A 239 -5.01 -0.39 8.12
CA LEU A 239 -5.55 0.63 9.05
C LEU A 239 -5.91 0.01 10.41
N LEU A 240 -6.62 -1.12 10.40
CA LEU A 240 -6.96 -1.83 11.64
C LEU A 240 -5.72 -2.34 12.36
N ARG A 241 -4.70 -2.77 11.63
CA ARG A 241 -3.41 -3.17 12.23
C ARG A 241 -2.74 -1.99 12.93
N ALA A 242 -2.62 -0.85 12.26
CA ALA A 242 -2.03 0.36 12.84
C ALA A 242 -2.82 0.83 14.08
N LEU A 243 -4.16 0.83 14.00
CA LEU A 243 -5.05 1.15 15.11
C LEU A 243 -4.86 0.19 16.30
N ALA A 244 -4.65 -1.10 16.05
CA ALA A 244 -4.42 -2.07 17.13
C ALA A 244 -3.14 -1.74 17.92
N PHE A 245 -2.04 -1.38 17.23
CA PHE A 245 -0.82 -0.89 17.89
C PHE A 245 -1.06 0.42 18.64
N ALA A 246 -1.70 1.40 18.00
CA ALA A 246 -1.98 2.70 18.60
C ALA A 246 -2.86 2.56 19.86
N TYR A 247 -3.91 1.74 19.82
CA TYR A 247 -4.76 1.48 20.99
C TYR A 247 -4.04 0.72 22.08
N ALA A 248 -3.19 -0.26 21.75
CA ALA A 248 -2.42 -1.00 22.74
C ALA A 248 -1.46 -0.07 23.50
N TRP A 249 -0.64 0.69 22.78
CA TRP A 249 0.37 1.58 23.36
C TRP A 249 -0.22 2.86 23.98
N SER A 250 -1.48 3.21 23.67
CA SER A 250 -2.22 4.31 24.33
C SER A 250 -3.20 3.84 25.42
N ASN A 251 -3.06 2.59 25.90
CA ASN A 251 -3.87 2.00 26.97
C ASN A 251 -5.39 1.91 26.70
N GLN A 252 -5.79 1.93 25.42
CA GLN A 252 -7.19 1.82 24.99
C GLN A 252 -7.62 0.35 24.80
N ASN A 253 -7.54 -0.43 25.88
CA ASN A 253 -7.71 -1.89 25.86
C ASN A 253 -9.04 -2.36 25.24
N LYS A 254 -10.15 -1.66 25.50
CA LYS A 254 -11.47 -2.01 24.92
C LYS A 254 -11.46 -1.85 23.40
N LYS A 255 -10.93 -0.72 22.91
CA LYS A 255 -10.80 -0.44 21.47
C LYS A 255 -9.84 -1.42 20.80
N MET A 256 -8.67 -1.68 21.39
CA MET A 256 -7.71 -2.68 20.92
C MET A 256 -8.39 -4.06 20.71
N LYS A 257 -9.11 -4.56 21.72
CA LYS A 257 -9.82 -5.85 21.63
C LYS A 257 -10.92 -5.87 20.57
N ALA A 258 -11.61 -4.74 20.35
CA ALA A 258 -12.60 -4.61 19.30
C ALA A 258 -11.94 -4.64 17.91
N THR A 259 -10.85 -3.91 17.73
CA THR A 259 -10.05 -3.90 16.49
C THR A 259 -9.50 -5.29 16.15
N LEU A 260 -8.96 -6.02 17.12
CA LEU A 260 -8.52 -7.41 16.89
C LEU A 260 -9.67 -8.34 16.47
N ARG A 261 -10.88 -8.15 17.03
CA ARG A 261 -12.07 -8.90 16.59
C ARG A 261 -12.45 -8.57 15.14
N LYS A 262 -12.36 -7.31 14.72
CA LYS A 262 -12.56 -6.91 13.32
C LYS A 262 -11.54 -7.59 12.40
N LEU A 263 -10.24 -7.51 12.73
CA LEU A 263 -9.17 -8.18 11.96
C LEU A 263 -9.40 -9.69 11.85
N LYS A 264 -9.76 -10.34 12.96
CA LYS A 264 -10.11 -11.77 12.99
C LYS A 264 -11.28 -12.09 12.04
N GLY A 265 -12.27 -11.22 11.99
CA GLY A 265 -13.44 -11.33 11.12
C GLY A 265 -13.09 -11.26 9.63
N ILE A 266 -12.05 -10.50 9.26
CA ILE A 266 -11.52 -10.45 7.89
C ILE A 266 -10.74 -11.74 7.60
N ASN A 267 -9.67 -11.98 8.36
CA ASN A 267 -8.87 -13.20 8.26
C ASN A 267 -8.10 -13.40 9.58
N THR A 268 -8.23 -14.57 10.18
CA THR A 268 -7.54 -14.89 11.43
C THR A 268 -6.02 -14.85 11.31
N GLN A 269 -5.45 -15.09 10.13
CA GLN A 269 -4.01 -14.98 9.89
C GLN A 269 -3.48 -13.55 10.04
N LEU A 270 -4.32 -12.51 9.89
CA LEU A 270 -3.92 -11.12 10.12
C LEU A 270 -3.48 -10.88 11.57
N LEU A 271 -3.96 -11.71 12.51
CA LEU A 271 -3.54 -11.64 13.91
C LEU A 271 -2.09 -12.13 14.13
N MET A 272 -1.53 -12.89 13.20
CA MET A 272 -0.13 -13.35 13.28
C MET A 272 0.86 -12.19 13.30
N GLY A 273 0.48 -11.06 12.70
CA GLY A 273 1.26 -9.84 12.69
C GLY A 273 1.49 -9.20 14.07
N PHE A 274 0.86 -9.72 15.13
CA PHE A 274 1.03 -9.27 16.52
C PHE A 274 1.64 -10.36 17.43
N ILE A 275 1.92 -11.54 16.89
CA ILE A 275 2.44 -12.67 17.66
C ILE A 275 3.92 -12.78 17.38
N THR A 276 4.76 -12.74 18.42
CA THR A 276 6.21 -12.73 18.22
C THR A 276 6.73 -14.14 17.93
N LYS A 277 7.90 -14.21 17.27
CA LYS A 277 8.64 -15.46 17.04
C LYS A 277 8.88 -16.28 18.32
N LYS A 278 8.92 -15.62 19.49
CA LYS A 278 9.04 -16.28 20.81
C LYS A 278 7.85 -17.18 21.13
N LYS A 279 6.64 -16.79 20.70
CA LYS A 279 5.41 -17.56 20.96
C LYS A 279 4.98 -18.44 19.79
N ASN A 280 5.31 -18.04 18.55
CA ASN A 280 4.99 -18.80 17.35
C ASN A 280 6.11 -18.61 16.31
N PRO A 281 6.76 -19.68 15.81
CA PRO A 281 7.82 -19.56 14.80
C PRO A 281 7.43 -18.78 13.53
N ALA A 282 6.15 -18.81 13.15
CA ALA A 282 5.61 -18.04 12.03
C ALA A 282 5.22 -16.59 12.41
N GLY A 283 5.63 -16.13 13.58
CA GLY A 283 5.38 -14.79 14.11
C GLY A 283 6.35 -13.72 13.63
N VAL A 284 6.16 -12.51 14.14
CA VAL A 284 6.96 -11.31 13.82
C VAL A 284 8.13 -11.14 14.79
N ASN A 285 9.07 -10.25 14.45
CA ASN A 285 10.13 -9.82 15.36
C ASN A 285 9.50 -9.22 16.64
N PRO A 286 9.98 -9.58 17.86
CA PRO A 286 9.43 -9.05 19.10
C PRO A 286 9.53 -7.53 19.28
N ARG A 287 10.44 -6.84 18.59
CA ARG A 287 10.65 -5.39 18.78
C ARG A 287 9.40 -4.58 18.39
N GLY A 288 8.95 -3.73 19.32
CA GLY A 288 7.78 -2.86 19.15
C GLY A 288 6.42 -3.54 19.28
N VAL A 289 6.37 -4.86 19.56
CA VAL A 289 5.10 -5.56 19.80
C VAL A 289 4.66 -5.39 21.26
N HIS A 290 3.49 -4.79 21.47
CA HIS A 290 2.97 -4.58 22.82
C HIS A 290 2.59 -5.91 23.50
N PRO A 291 3.01 -6.19 24.75
CA PRO A 291 2.76 -7.48 25.41
C PRO A 291 1.28 -7.86 25.55
N LEU A 292 0.41 -6.88 25.86
CA LEU A 292 -1.04 -7.14 25.95
C LEU A 292 -1.68 -7.40 24.58
N LEU A 293 -1.17 -6.75 23.53
CA LEU A 293 -1.64 -6.93 22.16
C LEU A 293 -1.31 -8.35 21.69
N GLU A 294 -0.07 -8.78 21.92
CA GLU A 294 0.38 -10.14 21.63
C GLU A 294 -0.43 -11.18 22.39
N LYS A 295 -0.63 -11.01 23.70
CA LYS A 295 -1.39 -11.95 24.53
C LYS A 295 -2.82 -12.13 24.02
N GLU A 296 -3.49 -11.04 23.68
CA GLU A 296 -4.86 -11.08 23.19
C GLU A 296 -4.93 -11.71 21.78
N ALA A 297 -4.09 -11.28 20.84
CA ALA A 297 -4.03 -11.83 19.49
C ALA A 297 -3.73 -13.34 19.52
N PHE A 298 -2.75 -13.77 20.32
CA PHE A 298 -2.42 -15.19 20.50
C PHE A 298 -3.60 -15.98 21.07
N SER A 299 -4.30 -15.45 22.08
CA SER A 299 -5.50 -16.10 22.62
C SER A 299 -6.59 -16.29 21.55
N MET A 300 -6.82 -15.27 20.73
CA MET A 300 -7.81 -15.32 19.65
C MET A 300 -7.45 -16.35 18.58
N VAL A 301 -6.17 -16.47 18.22
CA VAL A 301 -5.66 -17.46 17.26
C VAL A 301 -5.73 -18.88 17.84
N MET A 302 -5.36 -19.09 19.11
CA MET A 302 -5.46 -20.42 19.73
C MET A 302 -6.91 -20.92 19.81
N LYS A 303 -7.87 -20.01 20.03
CA LYS A 303 -9.30 -20.32 20.05
C LYS A 303 -9.89 -20.60 18.66
N SER A 304 -9.25 -20.18 17.57
CA SER A 304 -9.75 -20.42 16.21
C SER A 304 -9.43 -21.84 15.69
N GLY A 305 -8.51 -22.55 16.34
CA GLY A 305 -8.00 -23.83 15.86
C GLY A 305 -7.01 -23.73 14.69
N ALA A 306 -6.56 -22.51 14.35
CA ALA A 306 -5.57 -22.28 13.28
C ALA A 306 -4.15 -22.72 13.65
N VAL A 307 -3.85 -22.91 14.94
CA VAL A 307 -2.55 -23.41 15.43
C VAL A 307 -2.74 -24.87 15.89
N PRO A 308 -1.95 -25.83 15.36
CA PRO A 308 -1.98 -27.20 15.84
C PRO A 308 -1.60 -27.23 17.33
N ARG A 309 -2.49 -27.77 18.18
CA ARG A 309 -2.20 -27.93 19.61
C ARG A 309 -1.04 -28.92 19.73
N LYS A 310 0.05 -28.53 20.39
CA LYS A 310 1.08 -29.48 20.82
C LYS A 310 0.41 -30.48 21.76
N MET A 311 0.25 -31.73 21.32
CA MET A 311 -0.10 -32.83 22.22
C MET A 311 1.05 -32.99 23.20
N GLN A 312 0.87 -32.52 24.44
CA GLN A 312 1.76 -32.89 25.53
C GLN A 312 1.42 -34.34 25.89
N PHE A 313 2.26 -35.28 25.47
CA PHE A 313 2.24 -36.62 26.05
C PHE A 313 2.64 -36.48 27.52
N LYS A 314 1.65 -36.57 28.42
CA LYS A 314 1.91 -36.85 29.83
C LYS A 314 2.55 -38.24 29.86
N ARG A 315 3.88 -38.31 30.05
CA ARG A 315 4.49 -39.56 30.50
C ARG A 315 3.93 -39.82 31.90
N GLY A 316 3.19 -40.92 32.02
CA GLY A 316 2.72 -41.44 33.30
C GLY A 316 3.89 -41.91 34.15
#